data_AF-A0A3N7A8C9-F1
#
_entry.id   AF-A0A3N7A8C9-F1
#
_cell.length_a   1.000
_cell.length_b   1.000
_cell.length_c   1.000
_cell.angle_alpha   90.00
_cell.angle_beta   90.00
_cell.angle_gamma   90.00
#
_symmetry.space_group_name_H-M   'P 1'
#
loop_
_entity.id
_entity.type
_entity.pdbx_description
1 polymer ?
#
loop_
_entity_poly.entity_id
_entity_poly.type
_entity_poly.pdbx_seq_one_letter_code
_entity_poly.pdbx_strand_id
1 'polypeptide(L)'
;MDNMNTNLKKIAIILLAAFSMGAVTLSSTSCKKKTTTPTPLATSPLYDTLGWFIQGGTGMVEGNGTKMINDPDNPGKTIQAGRLAIRKVVDKSLMVIAGDNRLAEYFPTLLAEVGAGNTTGYNDLLESFTDFVQQAVSTQAGVYTGKSMRDAHNHATYSRFGSTTAPKSSAADFDVFVGDVASAATSLSVPNSVIGQLGALLYTTKNDIVN
;
A
#
# COMPACT_ATOMS: atom_id res chain seq x y z
N MET A 1 52.78 25.88 -27.41
CA MET A 1 52.11 24.95 -28.35
C MET A 1 50.64 25.34 -28.38
N ASP A 2 50.40 26.36 -29.19
CA ASP A 2 49.09 26.86 -29.58
C ASP A 2 48.32 25.79 -30.34
N ASN A 3 47.01 25.69 -30.13
CA ASN A 3 46.10 25.65 -31.27
C ASN A 3 44.70 26.12 -30.88
N MET A 4 44.47 27.41 -31.09
CA MET A 4 43.15 27.95 -31.41
C MET A 4 42.73 27.42 -32.78
N ASN A 5 41.48 26.99 -32.96
CA ASN A 5 40.85 27.05 -34.28
C ASN A 5 39.36 27.45 -34.20
N THR A 6 39.18 28.75 -34.38
CA THR A 6 38.12 29.45 -35.13
C THR A 6 37.27 28.60 -36.09
N ASN A 7 35.96 28.87 -36.14
CA ASN A 7 35.39 29.70 -37.23
C ASN A 7 33.91 30.04 -37.01
N LEU A 8 33.67 31.33 -36.85
CA LEU A 8 32.39 32.02 -36.86
C LEU A 8 32.19 32.61 -38.27
N LYS A 9 30.91 32.76 -38.66
CA LYS A 9 30.34 33.64 -39.72
C LYS A 9 30.00 32.97 -41.05
N LYS A 10 28.71 33.03 -41.39
CA LYS A 10 28.21 33.79 -42.55
C LYS A 10 26.73 34.16 -42.37
N ILE A 11 26.47 35.45 -42.60
CA ILE A 11 25.21 36.18 -42.52
C ILE A 11 24.53 36.11 -43.90
N ALA A 12 23.19 36.06 -43.95
CA ALA A 12 22.43 36.65 -45.05
C ALA A 12 21.05 37.14 -44.55
N ILE A 13 20.89 38.45 -44.61
CA ILE A 13 19.68 39.28 -44.44
C ILE A 13 19.01 39.42 -45.82
N ILE A 14 17.68 39.58 -45.89
CA ILE A 14 16.86 40.40 -46.83
C ILE A 14 15.39 39.96 -46.63
N LEU A 15 14.49 40.72 -46.00
CA LEU A 15 13.81 41.99 -46.33
C LEU A 15 12.39 41.80 -46.93
N LEU A 16 11.42 42.35 -46.21
CA LEU A 16 10.27 43.15 -46.67
C LEU A 16 9.02 42.46 -47.27
N ALA A 17 7.88 42.60 -46.59
CA ALA A 17 6.67 43.21 -47.16
C ALA A 17 5.63 43.49 -46.05
N ALA A 18 5.20 44.74 -45.98
CA ALA A 18 4.07 45.20 -45.18
C ALA A 18 2.75 44.84 -45.87
N PHE A 19 1.74 44.42 -45.10
CA PHE A 19 0.35 44.57 -45.49
C PHE A 19 -0.52 44.78 -44.26
N SER A 20 -1.05 45.99 -44.15
CA SER A 20 -2.10 46.41 -43.25
C SER A 20 -3.45 45.88 -43.73
N MET A 21 -4.21 45.16 -42.90
CA MET A 21 -5.68 45.19 -42.92
C MET A 21 -6.29 44.43 -41.73
N GLY A 22 -7.29 45.03 -41.09
CA GLY A 22 -8.42 44.29 -40.50
C GLY A 22 -8.29 43.89 -39.02
N ALA A 23 -8.66 44.80 -38.12
CA ALA A 23 -9.11 44.42 -36.78
C ALA A 23 -10.48 43.74 -36.89
N VAL A 24 -10.51 42.40 -36.83
CA VAL A 24 -11.72 41.61 -36.61
C VAL A 24 -11.62 41.02 -35.21
N THR A 25 -12.35 41.60 -34.27
CA THR A 25 -12.54 41.05 -32.93
C THR A 25 -13.43 39.80 -33.04
N LEU A 26 -12.80 38.64 -33.18
CA LEU A 26 -13.43 37.35 -32.94
C LEU A 26 -13.48 37.13 -31.43
N SER A 27 -14.66 37.30 -30.85
CA SER A 27 -14.99 36.85 -29.50
C SER A 27 -14.89 35.33 -29.44
N SER A 28 -13.68 34.81 -29.20
CA SER A 28 -13.50 33.41 -28.83
C SER A 28 -14.06 33.23 -27.42
N THR A 29 -15.31 32.77 -27.33
CA THR A 29 -15.83 32.12 -26.13
C THR A 29 -14.93 30.92 -25.84
N SER A 30 -13.95 31.14 -24.97
CA SER A 30 -13.14 30.08 -24.38
C SER A 30 -14.09 29.20 -23.58
N CYS A 31 -14.58 28.14 -24.23
CA CYS A 31 -15.09 26.98 -23.54
C CYS A 31 -13.95 26.45 -22.67
N LYS A 32 -13.90 26.88 -21.41
CA LYS A 32 -13.13 26.19 -20.38
C LYS A 32 -13.65 24.76 -20.39
N LYS A 33 -12.91 23.84 -21.02
CA LYS A 33 -13.08 22.41 -20.74
C LYS A 33 -13.03 22.31 -19.23
N LYS A 34 -14.14 21.90 -18.61
CA LYS A 34 -14.10 21.38 -17.24
C LYS A 34 -13.09 20.25 -17.30
N THR A 35 -11.89 20.50 -16.79
CA THR A 35 -10.99 19.43 -16.41
C THR A 35 -11.80 18.63 -15.40
N THR A 36 -12.30 17.48 -15.80
CA THR A 36 -12.75 16.46 -14.86
C THR A 36 -11.48 16.04 -14.13
N THR A 37 -11.13 16.77 -13.08
CA THR A 37 -10.23 16.25 -12.06
C THR A 37 -10.82 14.89 -11.71
N PRO A 38 -10.08 13.78 -11.92
CA PRO A 38 -10.56 12.49 -11.48
C PRO A 38 -10.97 12.66 -10.02
N THR A 39 -12.21 12.28 -9.68
CA THR A 39 -12.65 12.30 -8.28
C THR A 39 -11.54 11.61 -7.48
N PRO A 40 -10.90 12.30 -6.51
CA PRO A 40 -9.87 11.68 -5.72
C PRO A 40 -10.44 10.39 -5.14
N LEU A 41 -9.72 9.28 -5.33
CA LEU A 41 -10.11 8.04 -4.66
C LEU A 41 -10.19 8.35 -3.18
N ALA A 42 -11.31 7.96 -2.56
CA ALA A 42 -11.50 8.13 -1.13
C ALA A 42 -10.29 7.50 -0.40
N THR A 43 -9.74 8.26 0.54
CA THR A 43 -8.56 7.92 1.33
C THR A 43 -8.77 8.43 2.74
N SER A 44 -8.03 7.88 3.70
CA SER A 44 -7.98 8.41 5.06
C SER A 44 -6.62 9.08 5.33
N PRO A 45 -6.53 9.93 6.36
CA PRO A 45 -5.24 10.45 6.81
C PRO A 45 -4.19 9.37 7.11
N LEU A 46 -4.61 8.21 7.63
CA LEU A 46 -3.70 7.09 7.92
C LEU A 46 -3.19 6.44 6.63
N TYR A 47 -4.06 6.19 5.65
CA TYR A 47 -3.67 5.62 4.37
C TYR A 47 -2.74 6.56 3.59
N ASP A 48 -3.02 7.87 3.66
CA ASP A 48 -2.17 8.91 3.09
C ASP A 48 -0.80 9.00 3.78
N THR A 49 -0.77 8.91 5.10
CA THR A 49 0.49 8.90 5.87
C THR A 49 1.37 7.71 5.49
N LEU A 50 0.77 6.53 5.34
CA LEU A 50 1.46 5.32 4.89
C LEU A 50 2.02 5.49 3.46
N GLY A 51 1.20 6.01 2.54
CA GLY A 51 1.64 6.29 1.18
C GLY A 51 2.73 7.35 1.10
N TRP A 52 2.66 8.39 1.92
CA TRP A 52 3.68 9.43 2.01
C TRP A 52 5.00 8.86 2.56
N PHE A 53 4.92 8.01 3.58
CA PHE A 53 6.08 7.38 4.21
C PHE A 53 6.85 6.48 3.22
N ILE A 54 6.17 5.59 2.51
CA ILE A 54 6.84 4.66 1.58
C ILE A 54 7.49 5.37 0.38
N GLN A 55 7.08 6.61 0.11
CA GLN A 55 7.66 7.47 -0.92
C GLN A 55 8.83 8.33 -0.42
N GLY A 56 9.27 8.16 0.83
CA GLY A 56 10.42 8.86 1.40
C GLY A 56 10.10 10.11 2.21
N GLY A 57 8.82 10.40 2.47
CA GLY A 57 8.44 11.37 3.51
C GLY A 57 8.74 12.84 3.21
N THR A 58 8.53 13.30 1.97
CA THR A 58 8.76 14.71 1.60
C THR A 58 7.49 15.37 1.07
N GLY A 59 7.20 16.59 1.50
CA GLY A 59 6.06 17.38 1.03
C GLY A 59 4.74 17.07 1.73
N MET A 60 3.62 17.41 1.08
CA MET A 60 2.26 17.25 1.60
C MET A 60 1.91 15.76 1.77
N VAL A 61 1.16 15.42 2.83
CA VAL A 61 0.70 14.04 3.13
C VAL A 61 -0.56 13.67 2.36
N GLU A 62 -1.54 14.58 2.30
CA GLU A 62 -2.85 14.35 1.69
C GLU A 62 -2.75 13.83 0.24
N GLY A 63 -3.52 12.78 -0.08
CA GLY A 63 -3.59 12.13 -1.38
C GLY A 63 -2.44 11.18 -1.71
N ASN A 64 -1.43 11.03 -0.85
CA ASN A 64 -0.31 10.12 -1.14
C ASN A 64 -0.69 8.64 -1.01
N GLY A 65 -1.75 8.29 -0.29
CA GLY A 65 -2.16 6.89 -0.09
C GLY A 65 -2.60 6.26 -1.39
N THR A 66 -3.42 6.99 -2.15
CA THR A 66 -4.01 6.52 -3.42
C THR A 66 -3.16 6.83 -4.65
N LYS A 67 -2.03 7.53 -4.48
CA LYS A 67 -1.08 7.78 -5.56
C LYS A 67 -0.53 6.45 -6.10
N MET A 68 -0.65 6.25 -7.41
CA MET A 68 -0.12 5.08 -8.08
C MET A 68 1.40 5.24 -8.28
N ILE A 69 2.15 4.23 -7.82
CA ILE A 69 3.59 4.12 -7.96
C ILE A 69 3.94 2.76 -8.58
N ASN A 70 5.17 2.58 -9.04
CA ASN A 70 5.60 1.28 -9.57
C ASN A 70 5.52 0.22 -8.47
N ASP A 71 5.02 -0.97 -8.81
CA ASP A 71 5.03 -2.11 -7.92
C ASP A 71 6.39 -2.83 -8.03
N PRO A 72 7.26 -2.77 -7.01
CA PRO A 72 8.57 -3.45 -7.06
C PRO A 72 8.46 -4.97 -7.07
N ASP A 73 7.36 -5.52 -6.55
CA ASP A 73 7.14 -6.96 -6.44
C ASP A 73 6.36 -7.49 -7.67
N ASN A 74 5.85 -6.59 -8.54
CA ASN A 74 5.18 -6.92 -9.80
C ASN A 74 5.68 -6.04 -10.96
N PRO A 75 6.78 -6.42 -11.64
CA PRO A 75 7.36 -5.63 -12.72
C PRO A 75 6.35 -5.25 -13.81
N GLY A 76 6.36 -3.97 -14.21
CA GLY A 76 5.45 -3.44 -15.23
C GLY A 76 4.04 -3.10 -14.72
N LYS A 77 3.75 -3.31 -13.44
CA LYS A 77 2.48 -2.91 -12.81
C LYS A 77 2.66 -1.71 -11.89
N THR A 78 1.54 -1.08 -11.55
CA THR A 78 1.48 0.00 -10.56
C THR A 78 0.59 -0.41 -9.39
N ILE A 79 0.83 0.20 -8.24
CA ILE A 79 0.14 -0.04 -6.97
C ILE A 79 -0.07 1.29 -6.24
N GLN A 80 -1.15 1.41 -5.46
CA GLN A 80 -1.33 2.54 -4.56
C GLN A 80 -0.22 2.55 -3.51
N ALA A 81 0.41 3.70 -3.27
CA ALA A 81 1.53 3.78 -2.34
C ALA A 81 1.13 3.35 -0.91
N GLY A 82 -0.08 3.69 -0.46
CA GLY A 82 -0.60 3.22 0.82
C GLY A 82 -0.71 1.69 0.88
N ARG A 83 -1.21 1.05 -0.20
CA ARG A 83 -1.27 -0.42 -0.29
C ARG A 83 0.12 -1.04 -0.29
N LEU A 84 1.10 -0.46 -0.99
CA LEU A 84 2.48 -0.94 -0.97
C LEU A 84 3.06 -0.90 0.45
N ALA A 85 2.84 0.21 1.17
CA ALA A 85 3.28 0.36 2.55
C ALA A 85 2.68 -0.73 3.45
N ILE A 86 1.37 -0.96 3.34
CA ILE A 86 0.67 -2.03 4.08
C ILE A 86 1.25 -3.39 3.73
N ARG A 87 1.41 -3.71 2.43
CA ARG A 87 1.95 -5.00 1.98
C ARG A 87 3.33 -5.26 2.57
N LYS A 88 4.21 -4.26 2.61
CA LYS A 88 5.55 -4.39 3.22
C LYS A 88 5.47 -4.67 4.73
N VAL A 89 4.58 -3.99 5.46
CA VAL A 89 4.36 -4.25 6.89
C VAL A 89 3.79 -5.65 7.13
N VAL A 90 2.78 -6.05 6.37
CA VAL A 90 2.14 -7.36 6.47
C VAL A 90 3.14 -8.48 6.15
N ASP A 91 3.88 -8.38 5.05
CA ASP A 91 4.90 -9.36 4.66
C ASP A 91 5.94 -9.53 5.78
N LYS A 92 6.46 -8.42 6.31
CA LYS A 92 7.40 -8.46 7.44
C LYS A 92 6.76 -9.06 8.69
N SER A 93 5.49 -8.79 8.95
CA SER A 93 4.75 -9.34 10.11
C SER A 93 4.60 -10.84 9.99
N LEU A 94 4.25 -11.35 8.81
CA LEU A 94 4.13 -12.80 8.57
C LEU A 94 5.46 -13.51 8.83
N MET A 95 6.59 -12.91 8.45
CA MET A 95 7.91 -13.48 8.76
C MET A 95 8.21 -13.49 10.27
N VAL A 96 7.85 -12.44 11.00
CA VAL A 96 8.04 -12.37 12.46
C VAL A 96 7.17 -13.41 13.16
N ILE A 97 5.88 -13.47 12.80
CA ILE A 97 4.90 -14.43 13.35
C ILE A 97 5.34 -15.87 13.04
N ALA A 98 5.80 -16.16 11.82
CA ALA A 98 6.28 -17.49 11.44
C ALA A 98 7.52 -17.91 12.24
N GLY A 99 8.31 -16.95 12.74
CA GLY A 99 9.45 -17.20 13.63
C GLY A 99 9.07 -17.31 15.11
N ASP A 100 7.83 -17.00 15.49
CA ASP A 100 7.37 -17.07 16.87
C ASP A 100 6.76 -18.44 17.19
N ASN A 101 7.51 -19.25 17.94
CA ASN A 101 7.07 -20.57 18.38
C ASN A 101 5.79 -20.55 19.22
N ARG A 102 5.42 -19.41 19.83
CA ARG A 102 4.17 -19.26 20.60
C ARG A 102 2.94 -19.28 19.69
N LEU A 103 3.07 -18.87 18.44
CA LEU A 103 1.96 -18.80 17.48
C LEU A 103 1.98 -19.93 16.44
N ALA A 104 3.07 -20.71 16.37
CA ALA A 104 3.26 -21.75 15.36
C ALA A 104 2.12 -22.79 15.29
N GLU A 105 1.47 -23.09 16.42
CA GLU A 105 0.34 -24.02 16.49
C GLU A 105 -0.90 -23.58 15.68
N TYR A 106 -0.98 -22.30 15.32
CA TYR A 106 -2.06 -21.74 14.51
C TYR A 106 -1.82 -21.80 12.99
N PHE A 107 -0.60 -22.16 12.57
CA PHE A 107 -0.19 -22.15 11.16
C PHE A 107 0.28 -23.51 10.60
N PRO A 108 -0.23 -24.69 11.05
CA PRO A 108 0.34 -25.97 10.64
C PRO A 108 0.26 -26.19 9.12
N THR A 109 -0.86 -25.81 8.48
CA THR A 109 -1.01 -25.92 7.02
C THR A 109 -0.02 -25.02 6.28
N LEU A 110 0.09 -23.75 6.71
CA LEU A 110 0.97 -22.78 6.05
C LEU A 110 2.44 -23.19 6.20
N LEU A 111 2.86 -23.63 7.40
CA LEU A 111 4.21 -24.10 7.66
C LEU A 111 4.55 -25.35 6.84
N ALA A 112 3.60 -26.28 6.67
CA ALA A 112 3.78 -27.45 5.82
C ALA A 112 3.94 -27.07 4.32
N GLU A 113 3.11 -26.14 3.82
CA GLU A 113 3.20 -25.64 2.44
C GLU A 113 4.56 -24.98 2.18
N VAL A 114 4.97 -24.05 3.04
CA VAL A 114 6.26 -23.34 2.93
C VAL A 114 7.43 -24.32 3.06
N GLY A 115 7.38 -25.27 4.00
CA GLY A 115 8.40 -26.30 4.18
C GLY A 115 8.55 -27.23 2.96
N ALA A 116 7.48 -27.38 2.16
CA ALA A 116 7.50 -28.11 0.89
C ALA A 116 7.90 -27.23 -0.31
N GLY A 117 8.26 -25.96 -0.10
CA GLY A 117 8.58 -25.01 -1.18
C GLY A 117 7.36 -24.46 -1.93
N ASN A 118 6.15 -24.65 -1.42
CA ASN A 118 4.92 -24.12 -2.00
C ASN A 118 4.50 -22.82 -1.28
N THR A 119 4.65 -21.69 -1.96
CA THR A 119 4.33 -20.36 -1.40
C THR A 119 2.93 -19.86 -1.73
N THR A 120 2.08 -20.66 -2.38
CA THR A 120 0.72 -20.25 -2.76
C THR A 120 -0.09 -19.76 -1.57
N GLY A 121 -0.20 -20.58 -0.51
CA GLY A 121 -0.95 -20.21 0.68
C GLY A 121 -0.35 -19.04 1.47
N TYR A 122 0.97 -18.84 1.38
CA TYR A 122 1.63 -17.65 1.94
C TYR A 122 1.23 -16.39 1.20
N ASN A 123 1.25 -16.43 -0.13
CA ASN A 123 0.87 -15.30 -0.97
C ASN A 123 -0.62 -14.96 -0.80
N ASP A 124 -1.49 -15.96 -0.70
CA ASP A 124 -2.92 -15.77 -0.42
C ASP A 124 -3.14 -15.09 0.95
N LEU A 125 -2.39 -15.50 1.98
CA LEU A 125 -2.45 -14.89 3.30
C LEU A 125 -1.93 -13.45 3.28
N LEU A 126 -0.80 -13.21 2.61
CA LEU A 126 -0.22 -11.87 2.43
C LEU A 126 -1.20 -10.93 1.73
N GLU A 127 -1.84 -11.38 0.64
CA GLU A 127 -2.84 -10.58 -0.06
C GLU A 127 -4.08 -10.33 0.82
N SER A 128 -4.66 -11.38 1.41
CA SER A 128 -5.85 -11.27 2.23
C SER A 128 -5.66 -10.36 3.45
N PHE A 129 -4.51 -10.45 4.12
CA PHE A 129 -4.21 -9.58 5.26
C PHE A 129 -3.90 -8.15 4.81
N THR A 130 -3.23 -7.96 3.67
CA THR A 130 -3.05 -6.62 3.07
C THR A 130 -4.40 -5.98 2.73
N ASP A 131 -5.34 -6.75 2.17
CA ASP A 131 -6.69 -6.29 1.85
C ASP A 131 -7.49 -5.90 3.09
N PHE A 132 -7.41 -6.73 4.15
CA PHE A 132 -8.06 -6.45 5.43
C PHE A 132 -7.59 -5.10 6.00
N VAL A 133 -6.27 -4.91 6.11
CA VAL A 133 -5.71 -3.67 6.64
C VAL A 133 -6.03 -2.50 5.71
N GLN A 134 -5.91 -2.66 4.39
CA GLN A 134 -6.27 -1.61 3.44
C GLN A 134 -7.73 -1.20 3.59
N GLN A 135 -8.69 -2.13 3.65
CA GLN A 135 -10.09 -1.76 3.82
C GLN A 135 -10.29 -0.94 5.09
N ALA A 136 -9.67 -1.39 6.18
CA ALA A 136 -9.82 -0.77 7.48
C ALA A 136 -9.18 0.64 7.54
N VAL A 137 -8.14 0.92 6.75
CA VAL A 137 -7.48 2.23 6.73
C VAL A 137 -7.83 3.12 5.55
N SER A 138 -8.34 2.61 4.42
CA SER A 138 -8.41 3.39 3.16
C SER A 138 -9.78 3.97 2.84
N THR A 139 -10.80 3.82 3.70
CA THR A 139 -12.23 4.15 3.43
C THR A 139 -12.85 3.44 2.22
N GLN A 140 -12.08 2.61 1.52
CA GLN A 140 -12.52 1.85 0.36
C GLN A 140 -13.25 0.60 0.85
N ALA A 141 -14.56 0.55 0.59
CA ALA A 141 -15.37 -0.63 0.88
C ALA A 141 -15.13 -1.73 -0.17
N GLY A 142 -15.21 -2.99 0.27
CA GLY A 142 -15.19 -4.15 -0.61
C GLY A 142 -13.79 -4.59 -1.05
N VAL A 143 -12.72 -4.06 -0.44
CA VAL A 143 -11.35 -4.51 -0.70
C VAL A 143 -11.12 -5.89 -0.08
N TYR A 144 -11.45 -6.07 1.19
CA TYR A 144 -11.41 -7.38 1.84
C TYR A 144 -12.67 -8.18 1.52
N THR A 145 -12.47 -9.34 0.90
CA THR A 145 -13.55 -10.26 0.49
C THR A 145 -13.46 -11.62 1.19
N GLY A 146 -12.57 -11.74 2.17
CA GLY A 146 -12.35 -12.96 2.94
C GLY A 146 -13.48 -13.27 3.93
N LYS A 147 -13.28 -14.33 4.71
CA LYS A 147 -14.18 -14.75 5.79
C LYS A 147 -14.30 -13.66 6.86
N SER A 148 -15.37 -13.71 7.65
CA SER A 148 -15.44 -12.92 8.88
C SER A 148 -14.23 -13.25 9.78
N MET A 149 -13.78 -12.31 10.61
CA MET A 149 -12.66 -12.56 11.53
C MET A 149 -12.94 -13.75 12.46
N ARG A 150 -14.22 -13.93 12.84
CA ARG A 150 -14.70 -15.07 13.63
C ARG A 150 -14.57 -16.41 12.91
N ASP A 151 -14.96 -16.46 11.64
CA ASP A 151 -14.90 -17.72 10.88
C ASP A 151 -13.49 -18.04 10.40
N ALA A 152 -12.67 -17.02 10.15
CA ALA A 152 -11.28 -17.16 9.74
C ALA A 152 -10.39 -17.69 10.88
N HIS A 153 -10.69 -17.34 12.14
CA HIS A 153 -9.88 -17.70 13.31
C HIS A 153 -10.55 -18.80 14.17
N ASN A 154 -11.20 -19.75 13.50
CA ASN A 154 -11.84 -20.89 14.12
C ASN A 154 -11.66 -22.14 13.25
N HIS A 155 -10.95 -23.14 13.76
CA HIS A 155 -10.62 -24.36 13.04
C HIS A 155 -11.86 -25.11 12.52
N ALA A 156 -12.99 -25.02 13.25
CA ALA A 156 -14.23 -25.68 12.85
C ALA A 156 -14.87 -25.08 11.58
N THR A 157 -14.67 -23.79 11.33
CA THR A 157 -15.20 -23.06 10.17
C THR A 157 -14.14 -22.83 9.08
N TYR A 158 -12.87 -22.95 9.45
CA TYR A 158 -11.73 -22.82 8.56
C TYR A 158 -10.55 -23.67 9.04
N SER A 159 -10.43 -24.87 8.47
CA SER A 159 -9.44 -25.88 8.87
C SER A 159 -7.97 -25.47 8.68
N ARG A 160 -7.71 -24.37 7.95
CA ARG A 160 -6.36 -23.81 7.79
C ARG A 160 -5.87 -23.04 9.02
N PHE A 161 -6.77 -22.60 9.90
CA PHE A 161 -6.43 -21.97 11.17
C PHE A 161 -6.34 -23.01 12.27
N GLY A 162 -5.25 -23.02 13.02
CA GLY A 162 -5.13 -23.88 14.20
C GLY A 162 -5.13 -25.37 13.87
N SER A 163 -5.49 -26.14 14.88
CA SER A 163 -5.61 -27.58 14.81
C SER A 163 -6.79 -28.04 15.68
N THR A 164 -7.07 -29.33 15.70
CA THR A 164 -8.08 -29.90 16.60
C THR A 164 -7.72 -29.72 18.09
N THR A 165 -6.42 -29.60 18.43
CA THR A 165 -5.95 -29.35 19.79
C THR A 165 -5.83 -27.87 20.13
N ALA A 166 -5.72 -27.01 19.11
CA ALA A 166 -5.69 -25.55 19.23
C ALA A 166 -6.69 -24.92 18.24
N PRO A 167 -8.00 -25.12 18.44
CA PRO A 167 -8.99 -24.75 17.42
C PRO A 167 -9.28 -23.25 17.38
N LYS A 168 -8.90 -22.50 18.41
CA LYS A 168 -9.15 -21.07 18.60
C LYS A 168 -7.99 -20.41 19.35
N SER A 169 -7.74 -19.13 19.10
CA SER A 169 -6.75 -18.33 19.85
C SER A 169 -7.32 -17.79 21.16
N SER A 170 -6.47 -17.67 22.18
CA SER A 170 -6.78 -16.96 23.42
C SER A 170 -6.54 -15.46 23.29
N ALA A 171 -6.94 -14.71 24.32
CA ALA A 171 -6.60 -13.29 24.43
C ALA A 171 -5.08 -13.04 24.52
N ALA A 172 -4.32 -13.97 25.10
CA ALA A 172 -2.86 -13.83 25.20
C ALA A 172 -2.18 -14.03 23.84
N ASP A 173 -2.65 -15.00 23.05
CA ASP A 173 -2.12 -15.25 21.69
C ASP A 173 -2.39 -14.06 20.78
N PHE A 174 -3.57 -13.43 20.93
CA PHE A 174 -3.90 -12.21 20.20
C PHE A 174 -2.96 -11.05 20.56
N ASP A 175 -2.63 -10.89 21.84
CA ASP A 175 -1.73 -9.83 22.28
C ASP A 175 -0.29 -10.07 21.78
N VAL A 176 0.14 -11.34 21.70
CA VAL A 176 1.39 -11.74 21.04
C VAL A 176 1.38 -11.38 19.56
N PHE A 177 0.32 -11.74 18.83
CA PHE A 177 0.14 -11.40 17.41
C PHE A 177 0.24 -9.88 17.16
N VAL A 178 -0.46 -9.06 17.95
CA VAL A 178 -0.39 -7.60 17.80
C VAL A 178 1.01 -7.08 18.12
N GLY A 179 1.68 -7.65 19.12
CA GLY A 179 3.07 -7.35 19.45
C GLY A 179 4.04 -7.63 18.30
N ASP A 180 3.86 -8.76 17.62
CA ASP A 180 4.68 -9.15 16.45
C ASP A 180 4.46 -8.22 15.27
N VAL A 181 3.21 -7.82 14.99
CA VAL A 181 2.91 -6.81 13.95
C VAL A 181 3.56 -5.47 14.29
N ALA A 182 3.51 -5.03 15.56
CA ALA A 182 4.16 -3.80 16.00
C ALA A 182 5.68 -3.87 15.88
N SER A 183 6.29 -5.01 16.21
CA SER A 183 7.73 -5.28 16.04
C SER A 183 8.14 -5.21 14.56
N ALA A 184 7.36 -5.85 13.68
CA ALA A 184 7.59 -5.81 12.25
C ALA A 184 7.52 -4.38 11.69
N ALA A 185 6.47 -3.62 12.04
CA ALA A 185 6.34 -2.22 11.63
C ALA A 185 7.48 -1.33 12.16
N THR A 186 7.91 -1.56 13.41
CA THR A 186 9.07 -0.87 14.00
C THR A 186 10.34 -1.15 13.21
N SER A 187 10.57 -2.41 12.79
CA SER A 187 11.75 -2.78 12.00
C SER A 187 11.79 -2.11 10.61
N LEU A 188 10.63 -1.67 10.11
CA LEU A 188 10.50 -0.91 8.87
C LEU A 188 10.54 0.61 9.09
N SER A 189 10.86 1.06 10.31
CA SER A 189 10.88 2.47 10.71
C SER A 189 9.54 3.18 10.52
N VAL A 190 8.42 2.44 10.56
CA VAL A 190 7.08 3.04 10.53
C VAL A 190 6.93 3.94 11.77
N PRO A 191 6.38 5.16 11.64
CA PRO A 191 6.23 6.05 12.79
C PRO A 191 5.42 5.44 13.94
N ASN A 192 5.85 5.63 15.19
CA ASN A 192 5.17 5.09 16.36
C ASN A 192 3.68 5.46 16.45
N SER A 193 3.31 6.65 15.98
CA SER A 193 1.90 7.07 15.89
C SER A 193 1.08 6.19 14.96
N VAL A 194 1.65 5.81 13.81
CA VAL A 194 1.04 4.91 12.83
C VAL A 194 0.97 3.48 13.39
N ILE A 195 2.02 3.02 14.06
CA ILE A 195 2.03 1.71 14.74
C ILE A 195 0.94 1.64 15.81
N GLY A 196 0.78 2.70 16.62
CA GLY A 196 -0.29 2.78 17.62
C GLY A 196 -1.69 2.73 17.01
N GLN A 197 -1.90 3.41 15.88
CA GLN A 197 -3.19 3.36 15.16
C GLN A 197 -3.45 1.98 14.55
N LEU A 198 -2.43 1.33 13.98
CA LEU A 198 -2.54 -0.04 13.48
C LEU A 198 -2.89 -1.02 14.62
N GLY A 199 -2.22 -0.91 15.76
CA GLY A 199 -2.55 -1.72 16.94
C GLY A 199 -3.99 -1.53 17.39
N ALA A 200 -4.45 -0.28 17.53
CA ALA A 200 -5.83 0.02 17.91
C ALA A 200 -6.85 -0.57 16.92
N LEU A 201 -6.55 -0.50 15.61
CA LEU A 201 -7.35 -1.11 14.56
C LEU A 201 -7.43 -2.63 14.69
N LEU A 202 -6.30 -3.30 14.92
CA LEU A 202 -6.29 -4.75 15.15
C LEU A 202 -7.12 -5.11 16.38
N TYR A 203 -6.99 -4.38 17.50
CA TYR A 203 -7.78 -4.64 18.71
C TYR A 203 -9.30 -4.53 18.50
N THR A 204 -9.79 -3.88 17.44
CA THR A 204 -11.23 -3.88 17.11
C THR A 204 -11.76 -5.28 16.73
N THR A 205 -10.90 -6.19 16.28
CA THR A 205 -11.27 -7.56 15.89
C THR A 205 -11.13 -8.57 17.02
N LYS A 206 -10.56 -8.17 18.17
CA LYS A 206 -10.22 -9.09 19.26
C LYS A 206 -11.41 -9.95 19.67
N ASN A 207 -12.60 -9.36 19.84
CA ASN A 207 -13.81 -10.09 20.26
C ASN A 207 -14.36 -11.10 19.24
N ASP A 208 -13.97 -10.97 17.97
CA ASP A 208 -14.33 -11.95 16.95
C ASP A 208 -13.34 -13.12 16.92
N ILE A 209 -12.08 -12.86 17.26
CA ILE A 209 -10.96 -13.80 17.14
C ILE A 209 -10.77 -14.62 18.43
N VAL A 210 -10.84 -13.97 19.59
CA VAL A 210 -10.59 -14.62 20.88
C VAL A 210 -11.83 -15.34 21.39
N ASN A 211 -11.63 -16.47 22.05
CA ASN A 211 -12.68 -17.19 22.79
C ASN A 211 -12.24 -17.46 24.22
#